data_AF-A0A2E0FM67-F1
#
_entry.id   AF-A0A2E0FM67-F1
#
_cell.length_a   1.000
_cell.length_b   1.000
_cell.length_c   1.000
_cell.angle_alpha   90.00
_cell.angle_beta   90.00
_cell.angle_gamma   90.00
#
_symmetry.space_group_name_H-M   'P 1'
#
loop_
_entity.id
_entity.type
_entity.pdbx_description
1 polymer ?
#
loop_
_entity_poly.entity_id
_entity_poly.type
_entity_poly.pdbx_seq_one_letter_code
_entity_poly.pdbx_strand_id
1 'polypeptide(L)'
;MENRTICSVCEEHIEEHEYHYNNLKTGEPVCEGCVDHSYNYPMLTSTTYLEGEVERVMYNDTLGAFVDQYFDMSEESPQNSPVESAQWVSTSAWRGYMGFDLKPSWVTLESGWATGRHDDVKWKHAFNDFVDELEEGNLYTHFPVVVVSAPTSNVFSTAIDVCVRERDVDAFWEAVGEHCGLTAEALKTSLS
;
A
#
# COMPACT_ATOMS: atom_id res chain seq x y z
N MET A 1 18.65 -5.40 -40.51
CA MET A 1 17.65 -4.58 -39.82
C MET A 1 17.90 -4.78 -38.35
N GLU A 2 18.45 -3.77 -37.68
CA GLU A 2 18.51 -3.76 -36.22
C GLU A 2 17.06 -3.71 -35.72
N ASN A 3 16.70 -4.69 -34.90
CA ASN A 3 15.36 -4.85 -34.38
C ASN A 3 15.23 -3.83 -33.24
N ARG A 4 14.87 -2.58 -33.56
CA ARG A 4 14.76 -1.52 -32.56
C ARG A 4 13.56 -1.79 -31.67
N THR A 5 13.81 -2.01 -30.38
CA THR A 5 12.77 -2.08 -29.36
C THR A 5 12.07 -0.72 -29.22
N ILE A 6 10.73 -0.70 -29.20
CA ILE A 6 9.90 0.52 -29.10
C ILE A 6 9.20 0.50 -27.73
N CYS A 7 9.17 1.65 -27.05
CA CYS A 7 8.43 1.80 -25.81
C CYS A 7 6.93 1.67 -26.04
N SER A 8 6.27 0.80 -25.28
CA SER A 8 4.83 0.51 -25.43
C SER A 8 3.91 1.60 -24.88
N VAL A 9 4.46 2.64 -24.25
CA VAL A 9 3.70 3.75 -23.65
C VAL A 9 3.86 5.04 -24.45
N CYS A 10 5.09 5.45 -24.78
CA CYS A 10 5.36 6.70 -25.50
C CYS A 10 5.72 6.54 -26.97
N GLU A 11 5.83 5.29 -27.47
CA GLU A 11 6.20 4.96 -28.85
C GLU A 11 7.63 5.41 -29.26
N GLU A 12 8.44 5.88 -28.32
CA GLU A 12 9.84 6.26 -28.57
C GLU A 12 10.74 5.01 -28.69
N HIS A 13 11.86 5.17 -29.41
CA HIS A 13 12.86 4.11 -29.55
C HIS A 13 13.62 3.91 -28.24
N ILE A 14 13.72 2.67 -27.78
CA ILE A 14 14.57 2.30 -26.65
C ILE A 14 15.97 2.06 -27.18
N GLU A 15 16.93 2.89 -26.77
CA GLU A 15 18.33 2.73 -27.16
C GLU A 15 18.94 1.54 -26.39
N GLU A 16 19.09 0.40 -27.07
CA GLU A 16 19.53 -0.89 -26.49
C GLU A 16 20.95 -0.87 -25.89
N HIS A 17 21.73 0.19 -26.11
CA HIS A 17 23.15 0.22 -25.79
C HIS A 17 23.51 0.81 -24.42
N GLU A 18 22.59 1.51 -23.74
CA GLU A 18 22.92 2.18 -22.47
C GLU A 18 21.85 2.12 -21.36
N TYR A 19 20.64 1.62 -21.61
CA TYR A 19 19.53 1.75 -20.64
C TYR A 19 18.88 0.43 -20.21
N HIS A 20 18.64 0.32 -18.91
CA HIS A 20 17.75 -0.64 -18.26
C HIS A 20 16.31 -0.37 -18.74
N TYR A 21 15.81 -1.14 -19.70
CA TYR A 21 14.37 -1.14 -19.97
C TYR A 21 13.67 -2.10 -19.00
N ASN A 22 12.50 -1.68 -18.51
CA ASN A 22 11.62 -2.55 -17.73
C ASN A 22 10.51 -3.09 -18.63
N ASN A 23 9.70 -4.00 -18.09
CA ASN A 23 8.49 -4.47 -18.75
C ASN A 23 7.27 -3.98 -17.96
N LEU A 24 6.20 -3.66 -18.68
CA LEU A 24 4.87 -3.50 -18.09
C LEU A 24 4.42 -4.81 -17.45
N LYS A 25 3.40 -4.77 -16.59
CA LYS A 25 2.78 -5.99 -16.05
C LYS A 25 2.29 -6.97 -17.12
N THR A 26 2.01 -6.47 -18.32
CA THR A 26 1.57 -7.22 -19.50
C THR A 26 2.73 -7.81 -20.32
N GLY A 27 3.98 -7.48 -19.96
CA GLY A 27 5.21 -8.05 -20.52
C GLY A 27 5.85 -7.22 -21.64
N GLU A 28 5.20 -6.15 -22.10
CA GLU A 28 5.73 -5.29 -23.15
C GLU A 28 6.80 -4.32 -22.63
N PRO A 29 7.81 -3.99 -23.44
CA PRO A 29 8.92 -3.14 -23.01
C PRO A 29 8.48 -1.69 -22.80
N VAL A 30 9.06 -1.06 -21.78
CA VAL A 30 8.83 0.34 -21.41
C VAL A 30 10.18 1.04 -21.16
N CYS A 31 10.31 2.28 -21.64
CA CYS A 31 11.53 3.07 -21.42
C CYS A 31 11.62 3.61 -19.99
N GLU A 32 12.82 3.96 -19.54
CA GLU A 32 13.08 4.51 -18.21
C GLU A 32 12.23 5.75 -17.91
N GLY A 33 12.08 6.68 -18.85
CA GLY A 33 11.23 7.86 -18.65
C GLY A 33 9.75 7.52 -18.37
N CYS A 34 9.23 6.45 -18.97
CA CYS A 34 7.87 5.98 -18.68
C CYS A 34 7.79 5.19 -17.35
N VAL A 35 8.87 4.51 -16.95
CA VAL A 35 9.00 3.89 -15.62
C VAL A 35 9.00 4.98 -14.55
N ASP A 36 9.85 5.98 -14.67
CA ASP A 36 9.93 7.11 -13.73
C ASP A 36 8.60 7.84 -13.61
N HIS A 37 7.95 8.09 -14.76
CA HIS A 37 6.64 8.74 -14.78
C HIS A 37 5.57 7.88 -14.09
N SER A 38 5.68 6.56 -14.11
CA SER A 38 4.72 5.68 -13.45
C SER A 38 4.72 5.84 -11.91
N TYR A 39 5.85 6.24 -11.32
CA TYR A 39 5.94 6.52 -9.88
C TYR A 39 5.27 7.84 -9.46
N ASN A 40 4.88 8.70 -10.42
CA ASN A 40 4.13 9.92 -10.13
C ASN A 40 2.64 9.67 -9.87
N TYR A 41 2.15 8.46 -10.13
CA TYR A 41 0.76 8.11 -9.86
C TYR A 41 0.59 7.57 -8.43
N PRO A 42 -0.58 7.82 -7.79
CA PRO A 42 -0.88 7.22 -6.50
C PRO A 42 -0.76 5.69 -6.55
N MET A 43 0.07 5.14 -5.67
CA MET A 43 0.27 3.71 -5.52
C MET A 43 -0.44 3.21 -4.27
N LEU A 44 -0.76 1.91 -4.26
CA LEU A 44 -1.10 1.26 -2.99
C LEU A 44 0.17 1.23 -2.14
N THR A 45 0.05 1.64 -0.88
CA THR A 45 1.16 1.61 0.07
C THR A 45 0.84 0.62 1.18
N SER A 46 1.77 -0.26 1.49
CA SER A 46 1.75 -1.15 2.63
C SER A 46 2.80 -0.68 3.63
N THR A 47 2.37 -0.18 4.78
CA THR A 47 3.26 0.24 5.86
C THR A 47 3.24 -0.81 6.97
N THR A 48 4.37 -1.47 7.19
CA THR A 48 4.55 -2.50 8.22
C THR A 48 5.22 -1.89 9.45
N TYR A 49 4.61 -2.11 10.61
CA TYR A 49 5.11 -1.73 11.92
C TYR A 49 5.49 -3.01 12.68
N LEU A 50 6.75 -3.11 13.11
CA LEU A 50 7.24 -4.26 13.87
C LEU A 50 8.37 -3.82 14.80
N GLU A 51 8.23 -4.05 16.10
CA GLU A 51 9.29 -3.76 17.09
C GLU A 51 9.84 -2.31 17.03
N GLY A 52 8.97 -1.35 16.68
CA GLY A 52 9.33 0.07 16.55
C GLY A 52 9.98 0.45 15.21
N GLU A 53 10.20 -0.51 14.33
CA GLU A 53 10.67 -0.29 12.96
C GLU A 53 9.47 -0.10 12.01
N VAL A 54 9.65 0.76 11.02
CA VAL A 54 8.65 1.07 10.00
C VAL A 54 9.20 0.75 8.61
N GLU A 55 8.58 -0.19 7.93
CA GLU A 55 8.90 -0.55 6.55
C GLU A 55 7.76 -0.13 5.62
N ARG A 56 8.08 0.61 4.56
CA ARG A 56 7.10 1.07 3.57
C ARG A 56 7.36 0.46 2.21
N VAL A 57 6.29 -0.05 1.63
CA VAL A 57 6.27 -0.75 0.36
C VAL A 57 5.18 -0.15 -0.50
N MET A 58 5.44 0.08 -1.78
CA MET A 58 4.46 0.60 -2.71
C MET A 58 4.26 -0.37 -3.87
N TYR A 59 3.02 -0.53 -4.33
CA TYR A 59 2.71 -1.33 -5.52
C TYR A 59 2.53 -0.44 -6.73
N ASN A 60 3.39 -0.65 -7.73
CA ASN A 60 3.30 0.03 -9.02
C ASN A 60 2.43 -0.80 -9.97
N ASP A 61 1.18 -0.37 -10.20
CA ASP A 61 0.24 -1.08 -11.08
C ASP A 61 0.65 -1.09 -12.56
N THR A 62 1.49 -0.13 -12.99
CA THR A 62 2.00 -0.09 -14.36
C THR A 62 2.99 -1.22 -14.60
N LEU A 63 3.88 -1.43 -13.64
CA LEU A 63 4.93 -2.46 -13.70
C LEU A 63 4.46 -3.82 -13.16
N GLY A 64 3.39 -3.84 -12.35
CA GLY A 64 2.92 -5.05 -11.67
C GLY A 64 3.89 -5.52 -10.59
N ALA A 65 4.64 -4.59 -9.99
CA ALA A 65 5.73 -4.88 -9.08
C ALA A 65 5.64 -4.04 -7.81
N PHE A 66 6.15 -4.60 -6.72
CA PHE A 66 6.37 -3.85 -5.49
C PHE A 66 7.72 -3.15 -5.56
N VAL A 67 7.77 -1.96 -4.96
CA VAL A 67 8.98 -1.17 -4.73
C VAL A 67 9.05 -0.77 -3.28
N ASP A 68 10.26 -0.59 -2.77
CA ASP A 68 10.45 0.03 -1.46
C ASP A 68 10.25 1.57 -1.52
N GLN A 69 10.42 2.23 -0.38
CA GLN A 69 10.34 3.69 -0.26
C GLN A 69 11.42 4.47 -1.03
N TYR A 70 12.45 3.78 -1.53
CA TYR A 70 13.52 4.34 -2.37
C TYR A 70 13.33 3.99 -3.86
N PHE A 71 12.19 3.40 -4.22
CA PHE A 71 11.84 2.92 -5.55
C PHE A 71 12.74 1.78 -6.05
N ASP A 72 13.38 1.03 -5.14
CA ASP A 72 14.15 -0.16 -5.47
C ASP A 72 13.21 -1.36 -5.69
N MET A 73 13.41 -2.05 -6.81
CA MET A 73 12.69 -3.28 -7.22
C MET A 73 13.53 -4.54 -6.95
N SER A 74 14.43 -4.50 -5.96
CA SER A 74 15.27 -5.65 -5.63
C SER A 74 14.43 -6.87 -5.22
N GLU A 75 14.89 -8.07 -5.58
CA GLU A 75 14.27 -9.34 -5.14
C GLU A 75 14.20 -9.50 -3.61
N GLU A 76 14.91 -8.64 -2.88
CA GLU A 76 14.97 -8.60 -1.41
C GLU A 76 13.82 -7.79 -0.78
N SER A 77 13.10 -6.95 -1.55
CA SER A 77 12.00 -6.11 -1.04
C SER A 77 10.63 -6.51 -1.62
N PRO A 78 9.56 -6.66 -0.82
CA PRO A 78 9.53 -6.85 0.63
C PRO A 78 8.71 -8.09 1.01
N GLN A 79 9.41 -9.03 1.62
CA GLN A 79 8.84 -10.26 2.18
C GLN A 79 7.71 -9.98 3.19
N ASN A 80 7.67 -8.78 3.77
CA ASN A 80 6.78 -8.40 4.85
C ASN A 80 5.45 -7.75 4.43
N SER A 81 5.29 -7.32 3.17
CA SER A 81 3.97 -6.82 2.74
C SER A 81 2.94 -7.97 2.79
N PRO A 82 1.73 -7.75 3.32
CA PRO A 82 0.69 -8.76 3.38
C PRO A 82 -0.04 -8.87 2.04
N VAL A 83 0.19 -7.93 1.12
CA VAL A 83 -0.44 -7.88 -0.19
C VAL A 83 0.24 -8.86 -1.14
N GLU A 84 -0.55 -9.74 -1.74
CA GLU A 84 -0.11 -10.71 -2.75
C GLU A 84 -0.24 -10.14 -4.16
N SER A 85 -1.34 -9.46 -4.43
CA SER A 85 -1.59 -8.80 -5.72
C SER A 85 -2.47 -7.58 -5.54
N ALA A 86 -2.38 -6.63 -6.49
CA ALA A 86 -3.24 -5.46 -6.53
C ALA A 86 -3.58 -5.07 -7.97
N GLN A 87 -4.76 -4.50 -8.15
CA GLN A 87 -5.25 -4.08 -9.46
C GLN A 87 -6.29 -2.96 -9.34
N TRP A 88 -6.30 -2.07 -10.33
CA TRP A 88 -7.33 -1.06 -10.42
C TRP A 88 -8.70 -1.66 -10.76
N VAL A 89 -9.70 -1.38 -9.93
CA VAL A 89 -11.10 -1.78 -10.13
C VAL A 89 -11.92 -0.58 -10.58
N SER A 90 -12.32 -0.58 -11.85
CA SER A 90 -13.20 0.45 -12.41
C SER A 90 -14.65 0.22 -11.97
N THR A 91 -15.26 1.23 -11.33
CA THR A 91 -16.69 1.20 -10.95
C THR A 91 -17.56 2.05 -11.87
N SER A 92 -16.95 3.03 -12.55
CA SER A 92 -17.55 3.78 -13.66
C SER A 92 -16.47 4.20 -14.66
N ALA A 93 -16.84 4.91 -15.72
CA ALA A 93 -15.90 5.42 -16.72
C ALA A 93 -14.86 6.43 -16.17
N TRP A 94 -15.09 7.00 -14.98
CA TRP A 94 -14.17 7.95 -14.32
C TRP A 94 -13.96 7.65 -12.84
N ARG A 95 -14.50 6.53 -12.34
CA ARG A 95 -14.39 6.13 -10.94
C ARG A 95 -13.83 4.73 -10.81
N GLY A 96 -13.08 4.54 -9.75
CA GLY A 96 -12.50 3.27 -9.37
C GLY A 96 -11.73 3.38 -8.07
N TYR A 97 -11.08 2.28 -7.70
CA TYR A 97 -10.21 2.17 -6.55
C TYR A 97 -9.19 1.06 -6.80
N MET A 98 -8.07 1.08 -6.08
CA MET A 98 -7.13 -0.03 -6.08
C MET A 98 -7.68 -1.15 -5.19
N GLY A 99 -8.03 -2.28 -5.78
CA GLY A 99 -8.35 -3.51 -5.05
C GLY A 99 -7.09 -4.35 -4.87
N PHE A 100 -7.05 -5.17 -3.83
CA PHE A 100 -5.91 -6.03 -3.56
C PHE A 100 -6.32 -7.32 -2.85
N ASP A 101 -5.49 -8.35 -3.02
CA ASP A 101 -5.61 -9.63 -2.34
C ASP A 101 -4.50 -9.78 -1.31
N LEU A 102 -4.85 -10.35 -0.15
CA LEU A 102 -3.89 -10.68 0.91
C LEU A 102 -3.30 -12.06 0.71
N LYS A 103 -2.04 -12.23 1.12
CA LYS A 103 -1.38 -13.53 1.24
C LYS A 103 -2.18 -14.43 2.21
N PRO A 104 -2.24 -15.76 2.01
CA PRO A 104 -3.16 -16.66 2.75
C PRO A 104 -3.09 -16.67 4.29
N SER A 105 -2.02 -16.16 4.89
CA SER A 105 -1.84 -16.12 6.36
C SER A 105 -2.18 -14.78 7.00
N TRP A 106 -2.67 -13.83 6.20
CA TRP A 106 -3.02 -12.49 6.63
C TRP A 106 -4.52 -12.28 6.56
N VAL A 107 -5.01 -11.45 7.49
CA VAL A 107 -6.41 -11.09 7.59
C VAL A 107 -6.53 -9.58 7.74
N THR A 108 -7.57 -9.01 7.14
CA THR A 108 -8.00 -7.65 7.43
C THR A 108 -8.82 -7.66 8.70
N LEU A 109 -8.38 -6.91 9.71
CA LEU A 109 -9.11 -6.70 10.95
C LEU A 109 -10.24 -5.70 10.75
N GLU A 110 -9.89 -4.54 10.18
CA GLU A 110 -10.82 -3.46 9.89
C GLU A 110 -10.47 -2.80 8.56
N SER A 111 -11.51 -2.36 7.84
CA SER A 111 -11.42 -1.77 6.50
C SER A 111 -12.34 -0.55 6.40
N GLY A 112 -11.90 0.50 5.72
CA GLY A 112 -12.71 1.69 5.52
C GLY A 112 -11.94 2.83 4.88
N TRP A 113 -12.21 4.07 5.31
CA TRP A 113 -11.54 5.26 4.77
C TRP A 113 -11.17 6.23 5.90
N ALA A 114 -9.90 6.63 5.90
CA ALA A 114 -9.41 7.65 6.81
C ALA A 114 -9.50 9.05 6.19
N THR A 115 -9.68 10.05 7.04
CA THR A 115 -9.52 11.46 6.71
C THR A 115 -8.60 12.13 7.72
N GLY A 116 -8.15 13.34 7.40
CA GLY A 116 -7.49 14.19 8.38
C GLY A 116 -8.34 14.47 9.63
N ARG A 117 -7.71 15.07 10.63
CA ARG A 117 -8.34 15.45 11.91
C ARG A 117 -9.26 16.67 11.75
N HIS A 118 -10.46 16.45 11.22
CA HIS A 118 -11.50 17.48 11.16
C HIS A 118 -12.43 17.37 12.38
N ASP A 119 -12.82 18.52 12.94
CA ASP A 119 -13.62 18.61 14.17
C ASP A 119 -15.06 18.11 14.01
N ASP A 120 -15.58 18.06 12.79
CA ASP A 120 -16.91 17.57 12.44
C ASP A 120 -16.99 16.05 12.33
N VAL A 121 -15.85 15.36 12.27
CA VAL A 121 -15.75 13.88 12.19
C VAL A 121 -14.84 13.30 13.29
N LYS A 122 -15.04 13.73 14.54
CA LYS A 122 -14.19 13.34 15.69
C LYS A 122 -14.04 11.84 15.90
N TRP A 123 -15.04 11.03 15.51
CA TRP A 123 -14.93 9.57 15.63
C TRP A 123 -13.81 8.99 14.76
N LYS A 124 -13.38 9.69 13.69
CA LYS A 124 -12.22 9.31 12.86
C LYS A 124 -10.87 9.56 13.53
N HIS A 125 -10.84 10.36 14.62
CA HIS A 125 -9.58 10.66 15.32
C HIS A 125 -8.99 9.40 15.96
N ALA A 126 -9.82 8.45 16.41
CA ALA A 126 -9.35 7.19 16.99
C ALA A 126 -8.43 6.39 16.05
N PHE A 127 -8.72 6.34 14.75
CA PHE A 127 -7.82 5.71 13.78
C PHE A 127 -6.50 6.49 13.64
N ASN A 128 -6.59 7.82 13.53
CA ASN A 128 -5.39 8.65 13.39
C ASN A 128 -4.50 8.56 14.63
N ASP A 129 -5.10 8.57 15.83
CA ASP A 129 -4.38 8.41 17.09
C ASP A 129 -3.73 7.03 17.16
N PHE A 130 -4.44 5.96 16.76
CA PHE A 130 -3.86 4.60 16.66
C PHE A 130 -2.65 4.53 15.73
N VAL A 131 -2.73 5.15 14.54
CA VAL A 131 -1.60 5.18 13.60
C VAL A 131 -0.44 6.01 14.16
N ASP A 132 -0.71 7.12 14.83
CA ASP A 132 0.33 7.93 15.47
C ASP A 132 1.05 7.12 16.57
N GLU A 133 0.34 6.32 17.38
CA GLU A 133 0.97 5.44 18.39
C GLU A 133 1.86 4.36 17.75
N LEU A 134 1.50 3.85 16.56
CA LEU A 134 2.34 2.94 15.77
C LEU A 134 3.58 3.64 15.21
N GLU A 135 3.41 4.84 14.62
CA GLU A 135 4.51 5.62 14.01
C GLU A 135 5.51 6.14 15.06
N GLU A 136 5.04 6.52 16.25
CA GLU A 136 5.87 6.95 17.36
C GLU A 136 6.54 5.77 18.09
N GLY A 137 6.15 4.53 17.80
CA GLY A 137 6.67 3.33 18.44
C GLY A 137 6.17 3.13 19.87
N ASN A 138 5.12 3.82 20.27
CA ASN A 138 4.49 3.70 21.58
C ASN A 138 3.67 2.41 21.71
N LEU A 139 3.09 1.94 20.59
CA LEU A 139 2.49 0.62 20.47
C LEU A 139 3.54 -0.39 20.01
N TYR A 140 4.22 -1.01 20.98
CA TYR A 140 5.27 -1.99 20.70
C TYR A 140 4.68 -3.40 20.55
N THR A 141 4.72 -3.95 19.34
CA THR A 141 4.26 -5.32 19.05
C THR A 141 5.43 -6.22 18.63
N HIS A 142 5.44 -7.47 19.11
CA HIS A 142 6.36 -8.53 18.68
C HIS A 142 5.90 -9.26 17.40
N PHE A 143 4.87 -8.73 16.75
CA PHE A 143 4.30 -9.22 15.51
C PHE A 143 4.01 -8.03 14.60
N PRO A 144 4.01 -8.22 13.26
CA PRO A 144 3.83 -7.13 12.33
C PRO A 144 2.37 -6.68 12.31
N VAL A 145 2.16 -5.37 12.46
CA VAL A 145 0.89 -4.70 12.14
C VAL A 145 1.08 -3.97 10.83
N VAL A 146 0.19 -4.18 9.87
CA VAL A 146 0.30 -3.54 8.56
C VAL A 146 -0.89 -2.64 8.32
N VAL A 147 -0.63 -1.40 7.91
CA VAL A 147 -1.65 -0.50 7.39
C VAL A 147 -1.48 -0.44 5.87
N VAL A 148 -2.48 -0.93 5.15
CA VAL A 148 -2.56 -0.84 3.69
C VAL A 148 -3.39 0.38 3.32
N SER A 149 -2.81 1.27 2.55
CA SER A 149 -3.44 2.48 2.01
C SER A 149 -3.61 2.32 0.50
N ALA A 150 -4.85 2.18 0.05
CA ALA A 150 -5.19 1.98 -1.35
C ALA A 150 -5.80 3.25 -1.96
N PRO A 151 -5.27 3.76 -3.09
CA PRO A 151 -5.79 4.95 -3.72
C PRO A 151 -7.20 4.72 -4.27
N THR A 152 -8.02 5.76 -4.20
CA THR A 152 -9.35 5.80 -4.83
C THR A 152 -9.40 6.89 -5.88
N SER A 153 -10.40 6.85 -6.75
CA SER A 153 -10.67 7.91 -7.73
C SER A 153 -11.00 9.28 -7.11
N ASN A 154 -11.26 9.35 -5.80
CA ASN A 154 -11.42 10.60 -5.08
C ASN A 154 -10.13 10.92 -4.33
N VAL A 155 -9.46 11.99 -4.75
CA VAL A 155 -8.18 12.47 -4.17
C VAL A 155 -8.26 12.83 -2.69
N PHE A 156 -9.47 12.98 -2.14
CA PHE A 156 -9.70 13.27 -0.72
C PHE A 156 -10.05 12.02 0.11
N SER A 157 -10.04 10.82 -0.48
CA SER A 157 -10.30 9.58 0.24
C SER A 157 -9.33 8.48 -0.16
N THR A 158 -8.69 7.90 0.85
CA THR A 158 -7.83 6.71 0.71
C THR A 158 -8.53 5.57 1.43
N ALA A 159 -8.63 4.42 0.77
CA ALA A 159 -9.09 3.21 1.41
C ALA A 159 -7.99 2.71 2.35
N ILE A 160 -8.36 2.33 3.56
CA ILE A 160 -7.45 1.92 4.60
C ILE A 160 -7.88 0.54 5.10
N ASP A 161 -6.92 -0.35 5.19
CA ASP A 161 -7.08 -1.68 5.77
C ASP A 161 -6.00 -1.90 6.82
N VAL A 162 -6.41 -2.36 8.01
CA VAL A 162 -5.49 -2.79 9.07
C VAL A 162 -5.39 -4.30 9.00
N CYS A 163 -4.19 -4.80 8.72
CA CYS A 163 -3.92 -6.21 8.49
C CYS A 163 -2.94 -6.75 9.53
N VAL A 164 -3.20 -7.97 9.98
CA VAL A 164 -2.27 -8.76 10.81
C VAL A 164 -2.25 -10.20 10.30
N ARG A 165 -1.30 -11.01 10.77
CA ARG A 165 -1.36 -12.44 10.53
C ARG A 165 -2.51 -13.05 11.33
N GLU A 166 -3.18 -14.05 10.77
CA GLU A 166 -4.34 -14.70 11.40
C GLU A 166 -4.05 -15.17 12.83
N ARG A 167 -2.85 -15.69 13.08
CA ARG A 167 -2.40 -16.16 14.40
C ARG A 167 -2.19 -15.06 15.44
N ASP A 168 -2.04 -13.81 15.00
CA ASP A 168 -1.65 -12.66 15.82
C ASP A 168 -2.86 -11.75 16.14
N VAL A 169 -4.07 -12.13 15.72
CA VAL A 169 -5.32 -11.35 15.90
C VAL A 169 -5.63 -11.09 17.38
N ASP A 170 -5.58 -12.13 18.22
CA ASP A 170 -5.90 -11.98 19.64
C ASP A 170 -4.87 -11.08 20.35
N ALA A 171 -3.59 -11.28 20.03
CA ALA A 171 -2.48 -10.49 20.58
C ALA A 171 -2.55 -9.02 20.14
N PHE A 172 -3.02 -8.75 18.92
CA PHE A 172 -3.27 -7.40 18.44
C PHE A 172 -4.31 -6.68 19.30
N TRP A 173 -5.47 -7.30 19.54
CA TRP A 173 -6.54 -6.66 20.30
C TRP A 173 -6.20 -6.48 21.78
N GLU A 174 -5.42 -7.40 22.36
CA GLU A 174 -4.86 -7.22 23.69
C GLU A 174 -3.94 -5.99 23.75
N ALA A 175 -2.96 -5.89 22.85
CA ALA A 175 -2.02 -4.77 22.82
C ALA A 175 -2.72 -3.42 22.58
N VAL A 176 -3.65 -3.34 21.62
CA VAL A 176 -4.40 -2.11 21.31
C VAL A 176 -5.29 -1.69 22.49
N GLY A 177 -5.91 -2.65 23.17
CA GLY A 177 -6.72 -2.39 24.36
C GLY A 177 -5.89 -1.86 25.52
N GLU A 178 -4.71 -2.44 25.77
CA GLU A 178 -3.82 -2.05 26.87
C GLU A 178 -3.14 -0.70 26.65
N HIS A 179 -2.65 -0.44 25.43
CA HIS A 179 -1.81 0.72 25.14
C HIS A 179 -2.61 1.92 24.64
N CYS A 180 -3.59 1.70 23.75
CA CYS A 180 -4.37 2.78 23.14
C CYS A 180 -5.72 2.98 23.82
N GLY A 181 -6.17 2.05 24.67
CA GLY A 181 -7.53 2.07 25.24
C GLY A 181 -8.63 1.95 24.17
N LEU A 182 -8.27 1.47 22.97
CA LEU A 182 -9.17 1.36 21.83
C LEU A 182 -9.82 -0.03 21.79
N THR A 183 -11.12 -0.07 21.48
CA THR A 183 -11.83 -1.33 21.22
C THR A 183 -11.94 -1.58 19.72
N ALA A 184 -12.22 -2.83 19.34
CA ALA A 184 -12.51 -3.19 17.95
C ALA A 184 -13.64 -2.35 17.37
N GLU A 185 -14.72 -2.12 18.14
CA GLU A 185 -15.83 -1.27 17.70
C GLU A 185 -15.41 0.19 17.49
N ALA A 186 -14.51 0.73 18.31
CA ALA A 186 -14.01 2.09 18.17
C ALA A 186 -13.18 2.23 16.88
N LEU A 187 -12.27 1.29 16.61
CA LEU A 187 -11.48 1.27 15.39
C LEU A 187 -12.38 1.11 14.15
N LYS A 188 -13.31 0.17 14.19
CA LYS A 188 -14.32 -0.01 13.13
C LYS A 188 -15.13 1.25 12.86
N THR A 189 -15.63 1.89 13.92
CA THR A 189 -16.41 3.13 13.80
C THR A 189 -15.57 4.24 13.18
N SER A 190 -14.30 4.34 13.54
CA SER A 190 -13.39 5.37 13.03
C SER A 190 -13.08 5.22 11.54
N LEU A 191 -13.12 3.99 11.01
CA LEU A 191 -12.91 3.69 9.60
C LEU A 191 -14.19 3.70 8.76
N SER A 192 -15.38 3.71 9.39
CA SER A 192 -16.67 3.80 8.70
C SER A 192 -16.92 5.15 8.00
#